data_AF-A0A2J6J254-F1
#
_entry.id   AF-A0A2J6J254-F1
#
_cell.length_a   1.000
_cell.length_b   1.000
_cell.length_c   1.000
_cell.angle_alpha   90.00
_cell.angle_beta   90.00
_cell.angle_gamma   90.00
#
_symmetry.space_group_name_H-M   'P 1'
#
loop_
_entity.id
_entity.type
_entity.pdbx_description
1 polymer ?
#
loop_
_entity_poly.entity_id
_entity_poly.type
_entity_poly.pdbx_seq_one_letter_code
_entity_poly.pdbx_strand_id
1 'polypeptide(L)'
;PDAVLPLPVIAFHGTGDKHVPIEGGVSPLKKGPRSYDSYENAMNFWKSMAACQNTPVISEADRGSVVKTDYRGCAEEIQLTFYTLKDWEHHWPAPYFTTRLKPGDPLYNFDATRLIWEFFRKHKRPNTGGVSK
;
A
#
# COMPACT_ATOMS: atom_id res chain seq x y z
N PRO A 1 -13.23 -18.64 8.27
CA PRO A 1 -12.41 -19.23 7.19
C PRO A 1 -10.95 -18.86 7.40
N ASP A 2 -10.11 -19.85 7.65
CA ASP A 2 -8.66 -19.61 7.74
C ASP A 2 -8.14 -19.20 6.36
N ALA A 3 -7.20 -18.26 6.34
CA ALA A 3 -6.58 -17.81 5.10
C ALA A 3 -5.86 -19.01 4.47
N VAL A 4 -6.35 -19.45 3.30
CA VAL A 4 -5.90 -20.70 2.67
C VAL A 4 -4.43 -20.60 2.21
N LEU A 5 -3.96 -19.41 1.85
CA LEU A 5 -2.55 -19.07 1.58
C LEU A 5 -2.33 -17.57 1.82
N PRO A 6 -1.17 -17.14 2.32
CA PRO A 6 -0.83 -15.72 2.39
C PRO A 6 -0.70 -15.14 0.96
N LEU A 7 -0.99 -13.84 0.80
CA LEU A 7 -1.10 -13.19 -0.51
C LEU A 7 -0.10 -12.04 -0.66
N PRO A 8 0.42 -11.79 -1.88
CA PRO A 8 1.14 -10.57 -2.17
C PRO A 8 0.25 -9.34 -1.97
N VAL A 9 0.78 -8.33 -1.27
CA VAL A 9 0.06 -7.10 -0.92
C VAL A 9 0.79 -5.88 -1.47
N ILE A 10 0.03 -4.97 -2.07
CA ILE A 10 0.47 -3.61 -2.34
C ILE A 10 -0.52 -2.63 -1.70
N ALA A 11 -0.02 -1.63 -0.99
CA ALA A 11 -0.87 -0.58 -0.41
C ALA A 11 -0.23 0.80 -0.50
N PHE A 12 -1.06 1.83 -0.50
CA PHE A 12 -0.68 3.24 -0.58
C PHE A 12 -1.44 4.02 0.49
N HIS A 13 -0.78 4.92 1.21
CA HIS A 13 -1.44 5.81 2.16
C HIS A 13 -0.83 7.21 2.12
N GLY A 14 -1.68 8.23 2.17
CA GLY A 14 -1.25 9.63 2.21
C GLY A 14 -1.07 10.12 3.66
N THR A 15 0.03 10.79 3.97
CA THR A 15 0.21 11.37 5.33
C THR A 15 -0.71 12.56 5.59
N GLY A 16 -1.28 13.16 4.53
CA GLY A 16 -2.24 14.26 4.59
C GLY A 16 -3.71 13.80 4.65
N ASP A 17 -3.98 12.49 4.71
CA ASP A 17 -5.35 11.96 4.75
C ASP A 17 -6.06 12.32 6.08
N LYS A 18 -7.04 13.21 6.02
CA LYS A 18 -7.87 13.61 7.16
C LYS A 18 -9.21 12.85 7.26
N HIS A 19 -9.46 11.92 6.35
CA HIS A 19 -10.60 10.99 6.41
C HIS A 19 -10.20 9.67 7.06
N VAL A 20 -8.99 9.19 6.82
CA VAL A 20 -8.38 8.01 7.46
C VAL A 20 -6.95 8.41 7.86
N PRO A 21 -6.77 9.00 9.05
CA PRO A 21 -5.45 9.45 9.49
C PRO A 21 -4.43 8.34 9.46
N ILE A 22 -3.19 8.65 9.05
CA ILE A 22 -2.12 7.65 8.95
C ILE A 22 -1.80 6.99 10.30
N GLU A 23 -1.92 7.75 11.39
CA GLU A 23 -1.79 7.27 12.78
C GLU A 23 -3.03 6.52 13.29
N GLY A 24 -4.07 6.39 12.46
CA GLY A 24 -5.35 5.83 12.84
C GLY A 24 -6.16 6.77 13.74
N GLY A 25 -7.08 6.19 14.51
CA GLY A 25 -7.97 6.91 15.39
C GLY A 25 -9.21 7.46 14.69
N VAL A 26 -9.85 8.44 15.32
CA VAL A 26 -11.11 9.03 14.82
C VAL A 26 -10.81 10.02 13.71
N SER A 27 -11.57 9.91 12.61
CA SER A 27 -11.45 10.81 11.47
C SER A 27 -11.77 12.26 11.84
N PRO A 28 -10.85 13.23 11.64
CA PRO A 28 -11.12 14.65 11.84
C PRO A 28 -12.30 15.19 10.99
N LEU A 29 -12.52 14.62 9.79
CA LEU A 29 -13.55 15.09 8.85
C LEU A 29 -14.89 14.33 8.91
N LYS A 30 -15.02 13.30 9.75
CA LYS A 30 -16.27 12.51 9.86
C LYS A 30 -16.77 12.61 11.28
N LYS A 31 -18.02 13.04 11.45
CA LYS A 31 -18.69 13.03 12.75
C LYS A 31 -19.20 11.62 13.02
N GLY A 32 -18.71 10.95 14.06
CA GLY A 32 -19.18 9.63 14.47
C GLY A 32 -18.17 8.87 15.34
N PRO A 33 -18.59 7.75 15.95
CA PRO A 33 -17.75 6.97 16.85
C PRO A 33 -16.72 6.08 16.13
N ARG A 34 -16.70 6.10 14.79
CA ARG A 34 -15.82 5.24 13.99
C ARG A 34 -14.36 5.68 14.16
N SER A 35 -13.53 4.73 14.59
CA SER A 35 -12.08 4.82 14.54
C SER A 35 -11.51 3.89 13.45
N TYR A 36 -10.29 4.19 13.02
CA TYR A 36 -9.51 3.38 12.10
C TYR A 36 -8.23 2.90 12.79
N ASP A 37 -7.72 1.74 12.38
CA ASP A 37 -6.36 1.35 12.73
C ASP A 37 -5.35 2.24 12.00
N SER A 38 -4.14 2.36 12.58
CA SER A 38 -3.05 3.06 11.93
C SER A 38 -2.56 2.31 10.68
N TYR A 39 -1.96 3.05 9.75
CA TYR A 39 -1.32 2.45 8.59
C TYR A 39 -0.18 1.51 9.01
N GLU A 40 0.54 1.85 10.08
CA GLU A 40 1.56 0.98 10.68
C GLU A 40 0.96 -0.35 11.17
N ASN A 41 -0.17 -0.31 11.88
CA ASN A 41 -0.85 -1.53 12.33
C ASN A 41 -1.33 -2.37 11.15
N ALA A 42 -1.85 -1.75 10.09
CA ALA A 42 -2.24 -2.45 8.86
C ALA A 42 -1.04 -3.12 8.17
N MET A 43 0.11 -2.42 8.06
CA MET A 43 1.35 -3.01 7.54
C MET A 43 1.82 -4.20 8.38
N ASN A 44 1.80 -4.06 9.71
CA ASN A 44 2.19 -5.12 10.64
C ASN A 44 1.27 -6.33 10.59
N PHE A 45 -0.04 -6.11 10.42
CA PHE A 45 -1.01 -7.18 10.19
C PHE A 45 -0.63 -8.01 8.95
N TRP A 46 -0.42 -7.35 7.80
CA TRP A 46 -0.06 -8.06 6.56
C TRP A 46 1.31 -8.73 6.63
N LYS A 47 2.29 -8.10 7.29
CA LYS A 47 3.59 -8.68 7.59
C LYS A 47 3.46 -9.97 8.40
N SER A 48 2.61 -9.97 9.43
CA SER A 48 2.32 -11.14 10.25
C SER A 48 1.64 -12.25 9.44
N MET A 49 0.64 -11.90 8.63
CA MET A 49 -0.06 -12.87 7.78
C MET A 49 0.87 -13.53 6.77
N ALA A 50 1.85 -12.80 6.23
CA ALA A 50 2.85 -13.33 5.31
C ALA A 50 4.07 -13.97 6.00
N ALA A 51 4.08 -14.04 7.34
CA ALA A 51 5.21 -14.53 8.15
C ALA A 51 6.57 -13.92 7.74
N CYS A 52 6.59 -12.62 7.41
CA CYS A 52 7.81 -11.92 7.02
C CYS A 52 8.70 -11.66 8.24
N GLN A 53 9.88 -12.31 8.29
CA GLN A 53 10.85 -12.14 9.37
C GLN A 53 12.01 -11.19 9.02
N ASN A 54 12.12 -10.79 7.75
CA ASN A 54 13.19 -9.94 7.26
C ASN A 54 12.98 -8.45 7.57
N THR A 55 14.08 -7.73 7.63
CA THR A 55 14.08 -6.27 7.58
C THR A 55 13.64 -5.81 6.18
N PRO A 56 12.73 -4.83 6.08
CA PRO A 56 12.32 -4.33 4.77
C PRO A 56 13.43 -3.53 4.10
N VAL A 57 13.38 -3.46 2.78
CA VAL A 57 14.13 -2.47 2.01
C VAL A 57 13.28 -1.20 1.95
N ILE A 58 13.82 -0.10 2.48
CA ILE A 58 13.19 1.22 2.42
C ILE A 58 13.89 2.04 1.34
N SER A 59 13.11 2.65 0.45
CA SER A 59 13.61 3.53 -0.61
C SER A 59 12.75 4.78 -0.70
N GLU A 60 13.39 5.93 -0.90
CA GLU A 60 12.72 7.20 -1.15
C GLU A 60 12.78 7.56 -2.63
N ALA A 61 11.70 8.15 -3.14
CA ALA A 61 11.59 8.68 -4.49
C ALA A 61 10.93 10.05 -4.48
N ASP A 62 10.86 10.69 -5.66
CA ASP A 62 10.09 11.91 -5.87
C ASP A 62 10.45 13.01 -4.86
N ARG A 63 11.75 13.27 -4.70
CA ARG A 63 12.30 14.27 -3.75
C ARG A 63 11.87 14.02 -2.29
N GLY A 64 11.71 12.77 -1.90
CA GLY A 64 11.34 12.35 -0.55
C GLY A 64 9.83 12.36 -0.28
N SER A 65 9.00 12.61 -1.29
CA SER A 65 7.54 12.56 -1.13
C SER A 65 6.95 11.16 -1.27
N VAL A 66 7.74 10.20 -1.71
CA VAL A 66 7.33 8.79 -1.74
C VAL A 66 8.33 7.98 -0.93
N VAL A 67 7.86 7.38 0.15
CA VAL A 67 8.60 6.36 0.90
C VAL A 67 8.00 5.01 0.53
N LYS A 68 8.83 4.11 0.01
CA LYS A 68 8.45 2.75 -0.34
C LYS A 68 9.14 1.76 0.59
N THR A 69 8.35 0.90 1.21
CA THR A 69 8.79 -0.18 2.11
C THR A 69 8.48 -1.53 1.48
N ASP A 70 9.51 -2.25 1.07
CA ASP A 70 9.41 -3.57 0.44
C ASP A 70 9.85 -4.68 1.39
N TYR A 71 8.98 -5.66 1.60
CA TYR A 71 9.32 -6.97 2.17
C TYR A 71 9.36 -8.00 1.05
N ARG A 72 10.46 -8.75 0.94
CA ARG A 72 10.65 -9.83 -0.06
C ARG A 72 11.13 -11.10 0.63
N GLY A 73 10.90 -12.28 0.04
CA GLY A 73 11.32 -13.54 0.66
C GLY A 73 10.59 -13.81 1.98
N CYS A 74 9.33 -13.37 2.09
CA CYS A 74 8.44 -13.84 3.16
C CYS A 74 8.06 -15.31 2.92
N ALA A 75 7.19 -15.89 3.74
CA ALA A 75 6.74 -17.27 3.50
C ALA A 75 6.23 -17.42 2.06
N GLU A 76 6.60 -18.53 1.40
CA GLU A 76 6.22 -18.84 0.02
C GLU A 76 6.61 -17.75 -1.00
N GLU A 77 7.74 -17.05 -0.79
CA GLU A 77 8.24 -15.98 -1.68
C GLU A 77 7.27 -14.79 -1.82
N ILE A 78 6.41 -14.58 -0.83
CA ILE A 78 5.45 -13.47 -0.85
C ILE A 78 6.16 -12.12 -0.78
N GLN A 79 5.67 -11.19 -1.61
CA GLN A 79 6.10 -9.79 -1.61
C GLN A 79 5.03 -8.91 -0.96
N LEU A 80 5.45 -8.04 -0.04
CA LEU A 80 4.65 -6.93 0.45
C LEU A 80 5.31 -5.62 0.03
N THR A 81 4.54 -4.70 -0.53
CA THR A 81 5.02 -3.38 -0.94
C THR A 81 4.08 -2.30 -0.41
N PHE A 82 4.60 -1.44 0.46
CA PHE A 82 3.85 -0.34 1.06
C PHE A 82 4.40 1.01 0.59
N TYR A 83 3.52 1.93 0.23
CA TYR A 83 3.88 3.28 -0.18
C TYR A 83 3.25 4.30 0.77
N THR A 84 4.09 5.14 1.35
CA THR A 84 3.67 6.34 2.09
C THR A 84 3.90 7.56 1.21
N LEU A 85 2.84 8.30 0.93
CA LEU A 85 2.85 9.49 0.09
C LEU A 85 2.77 10.73 0.98
N LYS A 86 3.86 11.49 1.02
CA LYS A 86 3.97 12.68 1.86
C LYS A 86 2.98 13.75 1.42
N ASP A 87 2.25 14.29 2.38
CA ASP A 87 1.26 15.37 2.24
C ASP A 87 0.11 15.06 1.27
N TRP A 88 0.02 13.84 0.74
CA TRP A 88 -1.09 13.41 -0.10
C TRP A 88 -2.35 13.22 0.74
N GLU A 89 -3.47 13.76 0.25
CA GLU A 89 -4.77 13.70 0.94
C GLU A 89 -5.57 12.43 0.53
N HIS A 90 -6.89 12.46 0.72
CA HIS A 90 -7.80 11.33 0.46
C HIS A 90 -8.27 11.26 -1.00
N HIS A 91 -7.32 11.28 -1.94
CA HIS A 91 -7.58 11.15 -3.37
C HIS A 91 -6.87 9.94 -3.95
N TRP A 92 -7.37 9.42 -5.08
CA TRP A 92 -6.70 8.34 -5.78
C TRP A 92 -5.37 8.86 -6.37
N PRO A 93 -4.20 8.34 -5.97
CA PRO A 93 -2.90 8.89 -6.38
C PRO A 93 -2.52 8.45 -7.80
N ALA A 94 -3.24 8.97 -8.80
CA ALA A 94 -3.05 8.66 -10.22
C ALA A 94 -3.28 9.88 -11.12
N PRO A 95 -2.91 9.82 -12.42
CA PRO A 95 -2.84 10.98 -13.32
C PRO A 95 -4.06 11.90 -13.31
N TYR A 96 -5.28 11.36 -13.17
CA TYR A 96 -6.49 12.20 -13.08
C TYR A 96 -6.39 13.29 -11.99
N PHE A 97 -5.76 12.98 -10.85
CA PHE A 97 -5.51 13.92 -9.76
C PHE A 97 -4.09 14.49 -9.78
N THR A 98 -3.08 13.65 -10.02
CA THR A 98 -1.67 14.04 -9.87
C THR A 98 -1.18 14.99 -10.96
N THR A 99 -1.78 14.98 -12.16
CA THR A 99 -1.43 15.97 -13.21
C THR A 99 -2.06 17.34 -12.99
N ARG A 100 -2.94 17.48 -11.98
CA ARG A 100 -3.55 18.76 -11.60
C ARG A 100 -2.78 19.48 -10.49
N LEU A 101 -1.74 18.84 -9.95
CA LEU A 101 -0.84 19.44 -8.99
C LEU A 101 -0.07 20.59 -9.64
N LYS A 102 0.42 21.50 -8.81
CA LYS A 102 1.18 22.66 -9.28
C LYS A 102 2.47 22.20 -9.97
N PRO A 103 2.96 22.92 -10.99
CA PRO A 103 4.29 22.66 -11.54
C PRO A 103 5.35 22.64 -10.43
N GLY A 104 6.21 21.61 -10.44
CA GLY A 104 7.24 21.42 -9.41
C GLY A 104 6.77 20.69 -8.16
N ASP A 105 5.51 20.27 -8.08
CA ASP A 105 5.07 19.33 -7.04
C ASP A 105 5.80 17.98 -7.19
N PRO A 106 6.32 17.39 -6.09
CA PRO A 106 7.01 16.10 -6.14
C PRO A 106 6.13 14.94 -6.61
N LEU A 107 4.84 14.97 -6.34
CA LEU A 107 3.91 13.91 -6.75
C LEU A 107 3.27 14.17 -8.12
N TYR A 108 3.72 15.19 -8.86
CA TYR A 108 3.25 15.44 -10.22
C TYR A 108 3.53 14.22 -11.10
N ASN A 109 2.48 13.73 -11.80
CA ASN A 109 2.48 12.48 -12.58
C ASN A 109 2.72 11.18 -11.81
N PHE A 110 2.66 11.17 -10.47
CA PHE A 110 2.66 9.92 -9.72
C PHE A 110 1.45 9.05 -10.13
N ASP A 111 1.67 7.73 -10.29
CA ASP A 111 0.67 6.80 -10.83
C ASP A 111 0.66 5.47 -10.08
N ALA A 112 -0.12 5.43 -8.99
CA ALA A 112 -0.38 4.22 -8.24
C ALA A 112 -1.12 3.17 -9.07
N THR A 113 -2.00 3.56 -10.00
CA THR A 113 -2.73 2.61 -10.86
C THR A 113 -1.74 1.78 -11.67
N ARG A 114 -0.75 2.42 -12.29
CA ARG A 114 0.32 1.73 -13.03
C ARG A 114 1.14 0.83 -12.11
N LEU A 115 1.50 1.29 -10.91
CA LEU A 115 2.27 0.50 -9.95
C LEU A 115 1.50 -0.75 -9.47
N ILE A 116 0.20 -0.60 -9.21
CA ILE A 116 -0.71 -1.71 -8.86
C ILE A 116 -0.77 -2.73 -10.00
N TRP A 117 -0.95 -2.26 -11.23
CA TRP A 117 -0.95 -3.13 -12.40
C TRP A 117 0.37 -3.91 -12.55
N GLU A 118 1.50 -3.21 -12.44
CA GLU A 118 2.83 -3.83 -12.52
C GLU A 118 3.07 -4.85 -11.42
N PHE A 119 2.58 -4.58 -10.21
CA PHE A 119 2.64 -5.48 -9.07
C PHE A 119 1.87 -6.78 -9.36
N PHE A 120 0.59 -6.69 -9.70
CA PHE A 120 -0.23 -7.89 -9.93
C PHE A 120 0.13 -8.63 -11.21
N ARG A 121 0.69 -7.95 -12.22
CA ARG A 121 1.22 -8.61 -13.42
C ARG A 121 2.37 -9.57 -13.09
N LYS A 122 3.15 -9.28 -12.04
CA LYS A 122 4.25 -10.13 -11.55
C LYS A 122 3.76 -11.21 -10.57
N HIS A 123 2.67 -10.95 -9.84
CA HIS A 123 2.12 -11.83 -8.82
C HIS A 123 0.84 -12.52 -9.31
N LYS A 124 1.00 -13.51 -10.19
CA LYS A 124 -0.13 -14.32 -10.67
C LYS A 124 -0.43 -15.42 -9.67
N ARG A 125 -1.71 -15.67 -9.40
CA ARG A 125 -2.10 -16.87 -8.64
C ARG A 125 -1.63 -18.11 -9.41
N PRO A 126 -1.06 -19.11 -8.72
CA PRO A 126 -0.84 -20.42 -9.34
C PRO A 126 -2.16 -20.90 -9.92
N ASN A 127 -2.13 -21.34 -11.17
CA ASN A 127 -3.33 -21.87 -11.81
C ASN A 127 -3.59 -23.25 -11.19
N THR A 128 -4.34 -23.32 -10.08
CA THR A 128 -4.81 -24.58 -9.49
C THR A 128 -5.97 -25.13 -10.32
N GLY A 129 -5.72 -25.37 -11.60
CA GLY A 129 -6.57 -26.17 -12.48
C GLY A 129 -6.01 -27.58 -12.51
N GLY A 130 -6.56 -28.47 -11.71
CA GLY A 130 -6.11 -29.86 -11.63
C GLY A 130 -6.81 -30.68 -10.57
N VAL A 131 -8.15 -30.65 -10.51
CA VAL A 131 -8.85 -31.87 -10.09
C VAL A 131 -8.70 -32.82 -11.27
N SER A 132 -7.80 -33.79 -11.14
CA SER A 132 -7.74 -34.95 -12.02
C SER A 132 -9.11 -35.65 -12.02
N LYS A 133 -9.53 -36.06 -13.22
CA LYS A 133 -10.78 -36.74 -13.59
C LYS A 133 -11.51 -37.52 -12.50
#